data_AF-A0A971E7Y0-F1
#
_entry.id   AF-A0A971E7Y0-F1
#
_cell.length_a   1.000
_cell.length_b   1.000
_cell.length_c   1.000
_cell.angle_alpha   90.00
_cell.angle_beta   90.00
_cell.angle_gamma   90.00
#
_symmetry.space_group_name_H-M   'P 1'
#
loop_
_entity.id
_entity.type
_entity.pdbx_description
1 polymer ?
#
loop_
_entity_poly.entity_id
_entity_poly.type
_entity_poly.pdbx_seq_one_letter_code
_entity_poly.pdbx_strand_id
1 'polypeptide(L)'
;MKKALSLLYPADSVSARIQSEMDCGFLEELRIADLVTLPARRGTPWRSRNLELRRFLTSDAAVIRHRLDILEDLVNSPELYGAFADVLPLIDDLIEVGSAKTEASDVTACLYAASELELYVDCTDSLYRALSNAKALKSAGLRDLFDLVGGIHDSAEYSSMKEKLSKLMASVRAIRSITIGVNLDAQLRSVEAGVVSINSQPFRSGDLIDRLLRLDVSDDGYRCITPLMPYGYNTSDPSAVALNSGINRAIDTIFRSSVQKWRPLIRRYLTENIGYLRGLADEIRLLL
;
A
#
# COMPACT_ATOMS: atom_id res chain seq x y z
N MET A 1 -11.07 10.83 23.80
CA MET A 1 -11.45 9.54 23.18
C MET A 1 -12.06 9.85 21.82
N LYS A 2 -11.41 9.50 20.71
CA LYS A 2 -12.04 9.65 19.38
C LYS A 2 -13.22 8.68 19.31
N LYS A 3 -14.41 9.18 18.93
CA LYS A 3 -15.62 8.37 18.72
C LYS A 3 -15.27 7.30 17.68
N ALA A 4 -15.47 6.02 18.00
CA ALA A 4 -15.26 4.96 17.03
C ALA A 4 -16.38 5.08 15.98
N LEU A 5 -16.01 5.49 14.76
CA LEU A 5 -16.94 5.55 13.63
C LEU A 5 -17.37 4.11 13.28
N SER A 6 -18.68 3.92 13.08
CA SER A 6 -19.25 2.69 12.53
C SER A 6 -20.32 3.05 11.52
N LEU A 7 -20.28 2.39 10.36
CA LEU A 7 -21.31 2.41 9.32
C LEU A 7 -22.40 1.36 9.59
N LEU A 8 -22.16 0.38 10.46
CA LEU A 8 -23.15 -0.66 10.75
C LEU A 8 -24.03 -0.34 11.96
N TYR A 9 -23.60 0.56 12.83
CA TYR A 9 -24.22 0.80 14.12
C TYR A 9 -24.36 2.31 14.41
N PRO A 10 -25.55 2.79 14.81
CA PRO A 10 -25.73 4.16 15.27
C PRO A 10 -24.85 4.50 16.48
N ALA A 11 -24.49 5.76 16.62
CA ALA A 11 -23.63 6.26 17.71
C ALA A 11 -24.11 5.91 19.14
N ASP A 12 -25.44 5.83 19.33
CA ASP A 12 -26.06 5.62 20.65
C ASP A 12 -26.41 4.14 20.91
N SER A 13 -26.02 3.26 19.99
CA SER A 13 -26.47 1.88 20.01
C SER A 13 -25.58 1.03 20.94
N VAL A 14 -26.19 0.47 22.00
CA VAL A 14 -25.56 -0.48 22.95
C VAL A 14 -25.37 -1.88 22.31
N SER A 15 -25.61 -1.98 21.00
CA SER A 15 -25.91 -3.20 20.24
C SER A 15 -24.75 -4.18 20.10
N ALA A 16 -23.53 -3.82 20.52
CA ALA A 16 -22.45 -4.77 20.73
C ALA A 16 -22.79 -5.84 21.80
N ARG A 17 -23.83 -5.62 22.63
CA ARG A 17 -24.21 -6.53 23.73
C ARG A 17 -25.42 -7.45 23.47
N ILE A 18 -26.20 -7.28 22.39
CA ILE A 18 -27.48 -8.00 22.19
C ILE A 18 -27.36 -9.22 21.25
N GLN A 19 -26.19 -9.43 20.61
CA GLN A 19 -25.97 -10.54 19.66
C GLN A 19 -26.00 -11.95 20.28
N SER A 20 -26.17 -12.07 21.60
CA SER A 20 -25.97 -13.31 22.36
C SER A 20 -27.19 -14.25 22.41
N GLU A 21 -28.38 -13.87 21.94
CA GLU A 21 -29.61 -14.66 22.18
C GLU A 21 -30.37 -15.11 20.92
N MET A 22 -29.91 -14.74 19.71
CA MET A 22 -30.62 -15.11 18.49
C MET A 22 -30.20 -16.50 18.00
N ASP A 23 -31.15 -17.43 17.92
CA ASP A 23 -30.89 -18.74 17.30
C ASP A 23 -30.58 -18.54 15.80
N CYS A 24 -29.33 -18.84 15.43
CA CYS A 24 -28.84 -18.70 14.08
C CYS A 24 -28.61 -20.06 13.39
N GLY A 25 -29.16 -21.16 13.93
CA GLY A 25 -29.08 -22.50 13.31
C GLY A 25 -29.61 -22.51 11.86
N PHE A 26 -30.61 -21.68 11.57
CA PHE A 26 -31.19 -21.53 10.24
C PHE A 26 -30.17 -21.08 9.17
N LEU A 27 -29.09 -20.37 9.53
CA LEU A 27 -28.08 -19.93 8.56
C LEU A 27 -27.36 -21.12 7.91
N GLU A 28 -27.15 -22.18 8.69
CA GLU A 28 -26.54 -23.43 8.23
C GLU A 28 -27.55 -24.28 7.47
N GLU A 29 -28.78 -24.41 7.99
CA GLU A 29 -29.86 -25.17 7.34
C GLU A 29 -30.23 -24.62 5.96
N LEU A 30 -30.34 -23.29 5.85
CA LEU A 30 -30.64 -22.60 4.59
C LEU A 30 -29.41 -22.41 3.70
N ARG A 31 -28.23 -22.85 4.14
CA ARG A 31 -26.95 -22.69 3.43
C ARG A 31 -26.72 -21.24 2.97
N ILE A 32 -27.09 -20.27 3.81
CA ILE A 32 -26.97 -18.83 3.47
C ILE A 32 -25.51 -18.46 3.20
N ALA A 33 -24.57 -19.08 3.90
CA ALA A 33 -23.13 -18.88 3.68
C ALA A 33 -22.69 -19.19 2.25
N ASP A 34 -23.38 -20.09 1.54
CA ASP A 34 -23.08 -20.43 0.15
C ASP A 34 -23.68 -19.43 -0.86
N LEU A 35 -24.66 -18.63 -0.42
CA LEU A 35 -25.29 -17.58 -1.22
C LEU A 35 -24.55 -16.25 -1.11
N VAL A 36 -23.79 -16.04 -0.04
CA VAL A 36 -23.01 -14.81 0.18
C VAL A 36 -21.63 -14.96 -0.47
N THR A 37 -21.52 -14.43 -1.68
CA THR A 37 -20.22 -14.23 -2.32
C THR A 37 -19.76 -12.80 -2.07
N LEU A 38 -18.55 -12.66 -1.54
CA LEU A 38 -17.95 -11.35 -1.32
C LEU A 38 -16.89 -11.08 -2.37
N PRO A 39 -16.64 -9.80 -2.71
CA PRO A 39 -15.48 -9.44 -3.49
C PRO A 39 -14.23 -9.82 -2.69
N ALA A 40 -13.61 -10.93 -3.09
CA ALA A 40 -12.28 -11.27 -2.64
C ALA A 40 -11.33 -10.51 -3.57
N ARG A 41 -10.55 -9.57 -3.01
CA ARG A 41 -9.34 -8.88 -3.54
C ARG A 41 -9.31 -8.50 -5.04
N ARG A 42 -8.54 -7.45 -5.38
CA ARG A 42 -8.31 -7.05 -6.77
C ARG A 42 -7.85 -8.24 -7.62
N GLY A 43 -8.61 -8.57 -8.66
CA GLY A 43 -8.24 -9.59 -9.64
C GLY A 43 -8.40 -11.05 -9.19
N THR A 44 -8.96 -11.33 -8.00
CA THR A 44 -9.33 -12.71 -7.63
C THR A 44 -10.81 -12.96 -7.89
N PRO A 45 -11.20 -14.17 -8.36
CA PRO A 45 -12.60 -14.53 -8.47
C PRO A 45 -13.29 -14.44 -7.10
N TRP A 46 -14.58 -14.08 -7.10
CA TRP A 46 -15.44 -14.09 -5.91
C TRP A 46 -15.20 -15.37 -5.10
N ARG A 47 -14.72 -15.25 -3.86
CA ARG A 47 -14.54 -16.39 -2.95
C ARG A 47 -15.52 -16.26 -1.81
N SER A 48 -16.10 -17.38 -1.40
CA SER A 48 -16.83 -17.51 -0.14
C SER A 48 -15.85 -17.20 1.00
N ARG A 49 -15.85 -15.97 1.51
CA ARG A 49 -15.25 -15.66 2.80
C ARG A 49 -16.31 -15.98 3.84
N ASN A 50 -15.90 -16.64 4.92
CA ASN A 50 -16.77 -16.87 6.05
C ASN A 50 -16.93 -15.52 6.78
N LEU A 51 -17.81 -14.65 6.28
CA LEU A 51 -18.39 -13.61 7.14
C LEU A 51 -19.13 -14.40 8.22
N GLU A 52 -18.77 -14.17 9.47
CA GLU A 52 -19.56 -14.60 10.61
C GLU A 52 -20.89 -13.82 10.58
N LEU A 53 -21.79 -14.14 9.64
CA LEU A 53 -23.05 -13.42 9.37
C LEU A 53 -23.89 -13.28 10.65
N ARG A 54 -23.78 -14.28 11.53
CA ARG A 54 -24.32 -14.28 12.90
C ARG A 54 -24.01 -12.98 13.66
N ARG A 55 -22.80 -12.42 13.49
CA ARG A 55 -22.32 -11.18 14.13
C ARG A 55 -22.91 -9.90 13.52
N PHE A 56 -23.66 -10.00 12.43
CA PHE A 56 -24.26 -8.84 11.77
C PHE A 56 -25.78 -8.88 11.80
N LEU A 57 -26.39 -10.04 12.06
CA LEU A 57 -27.83 -10.18 12.26
C LEU A 57 -28.28 -9.36 13.48
N THR A 58 -29.44 -8.72 13.33
CA THR A 58 -30.03 -7.88 14.36
C THR A 58 -31.54 -7.75 14.14
N SER A 59 -32.30 -7.70 15.24
CA SER A 59 -33.73 -7.35 15.25
C SER A 59 -33.97 -5.91 15.69
N ASP A 60 -32.91 -5.15 15.96
CA ASP A 60 -32.99 -3.77 16.39
C ASP A 60 -33.38 -2.88 15.20
N ALA A 61 -34.61 -2.35 15.23
CA ALA A 61 -35.15 -1.49 14.18
C ALA A 61 -34.33 -0.21 13.95
N ALA A 62 -33.65 0.31 14.98
CA ALA A 62 -32.80 1.49 14.82
C ALA A 62 -31.54 1.16 14.02
N VAL A 63 -30.91 0.00 14.28
CA VAL A 63 -29.75 -0.49 13.52
C VAL A 63 -30.13 -0.81 12.08
N ILE A 64 -31.27 -1.47 11.87
CA ILE A 64 -31.77 -1.79 10.52
C ILE A 64 -32.00 -0.51 9.72
N ARG A 65 -32.70 0.48 10.30
CA ARG A 65 -32.97 1.76 9.62
C ARG A 65 -31.68 2.50 9.26
N HIS A 66 -30.72 2.56 10.20
CA HIS A 66 -29.42 3.18 9.96
C HIS A 66 -28.67 2.57 8.77
N ARG A 67 -28.65 1.23 8.67
CA ARG A 67 -28.02 0.53 7.54
C ARG A 67 -28.78 0.78 6.24
N LEU A 68 -30.12 0.77 6.27
CA LEU A 68 -30.94 1.06 5.10
C LEU A 68 -30.72 2.48 4.57
N ASP A 69 -30.56 3.47 5.44
CA ASP A 69 -30.26 4.85 5.02
C ASP A 69 -28.92 4.92 4.24
N ILE A 70 -27.90 4.18 4.70
CA ILE A 70 -26.60 4.11 4.02
C ILE A 70 -26.73 3.37 2.68
N LEU A 71 -27.47 2.27 2.64
CA LEU A 71 -27.75 1.53 1.42
C LEU A 71 -28.51 2.40 0.40
N GLU A 72 -29.46 3.21 0.84
CA GLU A 72 -30.18 4.14 -0.03
C GLU A 72 -29.22 5.14 -0.68
N ASP A 73 -28.27 5.71 0.08
CA ASP A 73 -27.24 6.60 -0.47
C ASP A 73 -26.33 5.88 -1.49
N LEU A 74 -25.92 4.64 -1.21
CA LEU A 74 -25.09 3.82 -2.10
C LEU A 74 -25.81 3.47 -3.41
N VAL A 75 -27.09 3.07 -3.33
CA VAL A 75 -27.91 2.75 -4.50
C VAL A 75 -28.15 3.99 -5.36
N ASN A 76 -28.36 5.14 -4.72
CA ASN A 76 -28.58 6.40 -5.43
C ASN A 76 -27.29 7.01 -6.02
N SER A 77 -26.11 6.53 -5.59
CA SER A 77 -24.80 7.04 -6.02
C SER A 77 -23.90 5.90 -6.53
N PRO A 78 -24.03 5.48 -7.81
CA PRO A 78 -23.21 4.41 -8.38
C PRO A 78 -21.69 4.69 -8.30
N GLU A 79 -21.27 5.95 -8.38
CA GLU A 79 -19.87 6.35 -8.20
C GLU A 79 -19.37 6.06 -6.78
N LEU A 80 -20.20 6.28 -5.76
CA LEU A 80 -19.87 6.01 -4.37
C LEU A 80 -19.74 4.50 -4.15
N TYR A 81 -20.69 3.71 -4.68
CA TYR A 81 -20.62 2.25 -4.64
C TYR A 81 -19.32 1.74 -5.29
N GLY A 82 -19.01 2.21 -6.50
CA GLY A 82 -17.78 1.83 -7.20
C GLY A 82 -16.52 2.17 -6.42
N ALA A 83 -16.45 3.37 -5.83
CA ALA A 83 -15.31 3.77 -5.01
C ALA A 83 -15.14 2.90 -3.76
N PHE A 84 -16.22 2.53 -3.08
CA PHE A 84 -16.16 1.63 -1.93
C PHE A 84 -15.67 0.23 -2.36
N ALA A 85 -16.16 -0.28 -3.49
CA ALA A 85 -15.69 -1.54 -4.07
C ALA A 85 -14.20 -1.50 -4.44
N ASP A 86 -13.70 -0.36 -4.95
CA ASP A 86 -12.30 -0.17 -5.32
C ASP A 86 -11.37 0.02 -4.11
N VAL A 87 -11.87 0.61 -3.03
CA VAL A 87 -11.12 0.85 -1.78
C VAL A 87 -10.94 -0.44 -0.97
N LEU A 88 -11.90 -1.37 -1.02
CA LEU A 88 -11.80 -2.64 -0.28
C LEU A 88 -10.50 -3.43 -0.57
N PRO A 89 -10.11 -3.67 -1.83
CA PRO A 89 -8.82 -4.25 -2.18
C PRO A 89 -7.63 -3.49 -1.60
N LEU A 90 -7.65 -2.16 -1.63
CA LEU A 90 -6.57 -1.33 -1.10
C LEU A 90 -6.42 -1.52 0.41
N ILE A 91 -7.54 -1.64 1.14
CA ILE A 91 -7.52 -1.93 2.57
C ILE A 91 -7.00 -3.35 2.84
N ASP A 92 -7.38 -4.34 2.01
CA ASP A 92 -6.85 -5.71 2.11
C ASP A 92 -5.32 -5.76 1.89
N ASP A 93 -4.82 -5.03 0.91
CA ASP A 93 -3.39 -4.90 0.62
C ASP A 93 -2.68 -4.21 1.78
N LEU A 94 -3.27 -3.15 2.34
CA LEU A 94 -2.75 -2.44 3.51
C LEU A 94 -2.63 -3.37 4.73
N ILE A 95 -3.63 -4.22 4.98
CA ILE A 95 -3.62 -5.19 6.08
C ILE A 95 -2.51 -6.24 5.89
N GLU A 96 -2.31 -6.71 4.66
CA GLU A 96 -1.26 -7.69 4.33
C GLU A 96 0.14 -7.10 4.46
N VAL A 97 0.36 -5.91 3.90
CA VAL A 97 1.65 -5.19 4.02
C VAL A 97 1.99 -4.94 5.48
N GLY A 98 1.00 -4.54 6.29
CA GLY A 98 1.16 -4.38 7.74
C GLY A 98 1.55 -5.68 8.45
N SER A 99 1.01 -6.83 8.01
CA SER A 99 1.37 -8.15 8.55
C SER A 99 2.80 -8.55 8.15
N ALA A 100 3.15 -8.45 6.86
CA ALA A 100 4.46 -8.81 6.31
C ALA A 100 5.62 -8.01 6.93
N LYS A 101 5.36 -6.75 7.30
CA LYS A 101 6.30 -5.90 8.04
C LYS A 101 6.76 -6.49 9.38
N THR A 102 5.92 -7.28 10.05
CA THR A 102 6.24 -7.86 11.36
C THR A 102 7.33 -8.94 11.27
N GLU A 103 7.46 -9.58 10.11
CA GLU A 103 8.40 -10.68 9.86
C GLU A 103 9.67 -10.23 9.10
N ALA A 104 9.76 -8.96 8.72
CA ALA A 104 10.77 -8.44 7.80
C ALA A 104 12.03 -7.91 8.49
N SER A 105 13.15 -7.88 7.76
CA SER A 105 14.39 -7.20 8.18
C SER A 105 14.17 -5.68 8.39
N ASP A 106 15.05 -4.99 9.13
CA ASP A 106 14.84 -3.56 9.47
C ASP A 106 14.70 -2.63 8.24
N VAL A 107 15.36 -2.95 7.12
CA VAL A 107 15.25 -2.15 5.86
C VAL A 107 13.95 -2.49 5.14
N THR A 108 13.69 -3.77 4.92
CA THR A 108 12.48 -4.26 4.24
C THR A 108 11.21 -3.86 4.99
N ALA A 109 11.21 -3.91 6.32
CA ALA A 109 10.10 -3.50 7.18
C ALA A 109 9.73 -2.03 6.99
N CYS A 110 10.71 -1.16 6.75
CA CYS A 110 10.45 0.26 6.57
C CYS A 110 10.10 0.63 5.11
N LEU A 111 10.54 -0.16 4.12
CA LEU A 111 9.96 -0.11 2.78
C LEU A 111 8.47 -0.52 2.81
N TYR A 112 8.13 -1.62 3.49
CA TYR A 112 6.74 -2.01 3.71
C TYR A 112 5.96 -0.92 4.44
N ALA A 113 6.53 -0.28 5.45
CA ALA A 113 5.87 0.81 6.16
C ALA A 113 5.64 2.06 5.29
N ALA A 114 6.51 2.32 4.31
CA ALA A 114 6.31 3.37 3.32
C ALA A 114 5.18 3.00 2.34
N SER A 115 5.16 1.76 1.84
CA SER A 115 4.07 1.25 1.00
C SER A 115 2.73 1.24 1.73
N GLU A 116 2.71 0.86 3.02
CA GLU A 116 1.53 0.91 3.90
C GLU A 116 0.97 2.34 3.96
N LEU A 117 1.85 3.34 4.05
CA LEU A 117 1.46 4.75 4.08
C LEU A 117 0.98 5.26 2.71
N GLU A 118 1.56 4.79 1.60
CA GLU A 118 1.05 5.10 0.25
C GLU A 118 -0.37 4.55 0.07
N LEU A 119 -0.61 3.28 0.42
CA LEU A 119 -1.94 2.67 0.36
C LEU A 119 -2.95 3.41 1.25
N TYR A 120 -2.53 3.87 2.43
CA TYR A 120 -3.36 4.69 3.31
C TYR A 120 -3.77 6.02 2.64
N VAL A 121 -2.81 6.69 1.99
CA VAL A 121 -3.07 7.93 1.25
C VAL A 121 -4.07 7.66 0.13
N ASP A 122 -3.84 6.63 -0.68
CA ASP A 122 -4.72 6.26 -1.80
C ASP A 122 -6.15 5.93 -1.33
N CYS A 123 -6.29 5.19 -0.23
CA CYS A 123 -7.60 4.90 0.37
C CYS A 123 -8.32 6.20 0.80
N THR A 124 -7.61 7.06 1.53
CA THR A 124 -8.19 8.28 2.10
C THR A 124 -8.60 9.26 0.99
N ASP A 125 -7.74 9.47 -0.02
CA ASP A 125 -8.04 10.30 -1.19
C ASP A 125 -9.24 9.77 -1.98
N SER A 126 -9.29 8.46 -2.22
CA SER A 126 -10.38 7.81 -2.95
C SER A 126 -11.71 7.98 -2.23
N LEU A 127 -11.75 7.71 -0.92
CA LEU A 127 -12.93 7.90 -0.09
C LEU A 127 -13.37 9.37 -0.06
N TYR A 128 -12.44 10.30 0.16
CA TYR A 128 -12.75 11.74 0.20
C TYR A 128 -13.37 12.20 -1.13
N ARG A 129 -12.76 11.81 -2.24
CA ARG A 129 -13.25 12.17 -3.58
C ARG A 129 -14.63 11.58 -3.86
N ALA A 130 -14.87 10.32 -3.48
CA ALA A 130 -16.16 9.69 -3.70
C ALA A 130 -17.27 10.32 -2.86
N LEU A 131 -16.99 10.59 -1.59
CA LEU A 131 -17.95 11.21 -0.66
C LEU A 131 -18.23 12.67 -1.00
N SER A 132 -17.24 13.43 -1.46
CA SER A 132 -17.41 14.83 -1.89
C SER A 132 -18.21 14.96 -3.19
N ASN A 133 -18.10 13.98 -4.10
CA ASN A 133 -18.85 13.96 -5.35
C ASN A 133 -20.29 13.43 -5.18
N ALA A 134 -20.57 12.70 -4.11
CA ALA A 134 -21.90 12.16 -3.86
C ALA A 134 -22.92 13.30 -3.67
N LYS A 135 -23.96 13.31 -4.49
CA LYS A 135 -25.00 14.34 -4.43
C LYS A 135 -25.86 14.12 -3.17
N ALA A 136 -25.71 15.02 -2.20
CA ALA A 136 -26.55 15.13 -1.01
C ALA A 136 -26.72 13.83 -0.21
N LEU A 137 -25.64 13.39 0.46
CA LEU A 137 -25.65 12.28 1.41
C LEU A 137 -26.75 12.46 2.48
N LYS A 138 -27.66 11.48 2.59
CA LYS A 138 -28.76 11.52 3.57
C LYS A 138 -28.43 10.78 4.87
N SER A 139 -27.66 9.71 4.77
CA SER A 139 -27.33 8.85 5.90
C SER A 139 -26.39 9.56 6.88
N ALA A 140 -26.68 9.40 8.18
CA ALA A 140 -25.80 9.93 9.23
C ALA A 140 -24.42 9.27 9.18
N GLY A 141 -24.33 7.96 8.91
CA GLY A 141 -23.07 7.23 8.87
C GLY A 141 -22.11 7.70 7.78
N LEU A 142 -22.60 7.96 6.55
CA LEU A 142 -21.74 8.45 5.48
C LEU A 142 -21.35 9.92 5.66
N ARG A 143 -22.19 10.74 6.30
CA ARG A 143 -21.80 12.11 6.69
C ARG A 143 -20.72 12.10 7.76
N ASP A 144 -20.88 11.28 8.80
CA ASP A 144 -19.86 11.13 9.86
C ASP A 144 -18.54 10.61 9.27
N LEU A 145 -18.59 9.68 8.29
CA LEU A 145 -17.42 9.23 7.54
C LEU A 145 -16.81 10.36 6.71
N PHE A 146 -17.63 11.15 6.03
CA PHE A 146 -17.15 12.29 5.24
C PHE A 146 -16.48 13.34 6.12
N ASP A 147 -17.03 13.67 7.27
CA ASP A 147 -16.43 14.59 8.23
C ASP A 147 -15.11 14.05 8.79
N LEU A 148 -15.04 12.75 9.10
CA LEU A 148 -13.81 12.10 9.55
C LEU A 148 -12.71 12.16 8.48
N VAL A 149 -13.05 11.73 7.25
CA VAL A 149 -12.11 11.67 6.13
C VAL A 149 -11.70 13.07 5.70
N GLY A 150 -12.63 14.03 5.67
CA GLY A 150 -12.36 15.43 5.39
C GLY A 150 -11.45 16.06 6.43
N GLY A 151 -11.69 15.82 7.72
CA GLY A 151 -10.82 16.29 8.80
C GLY A 151 -9.39 15.75 8.71
N ILE A 152 -9.20 14.54 8.20
CA ILE A 152 -7.87 13.98 7.91
C ILE A 152 -7.28 14.63 6.65
N HIS A 153 -8.02 14.61 5.54
CA HIS A 153 -7.55 15.06 4.23
C HIS A 153 -7.17 16.54 4.24
N ASP A 154 -7.94 17.38 4.93
CA ASP A 154 -7.73 18.83 4.99
C ASP A 154 -6.69 19.24 6.05
N SER A 155 -6.15 18.29 6.81
CA SER A 155 -5.10 18.57 7.79
C SER A 155 -3.76 18.91 7.12
N ALA A 156 -3.10 19.94 7.64
CA ALA A 156 -1.77 20.35 7.18
C ALA A 156 -0.74 19.21 7.39
N GLU A 157 -0.92 18.45 8.47
CA GLU A 157 -0.19 17.23 8.78
C GLU A 157 -0.27 16.22 7.63
N TYR A 158 -1.47 15.87 7.17
CA TYR A 158 -1.67 14.89 6.10
C TYR A 158 -1.05 15.36 4.79
N SER A 159 -1.29 16.62 4.40
CA SER A 159 -0.74 17.20 3.17
C SER A 159 0.80 17.21 3.16
N SER A 160 1.45 17.69 4.23
CA SER A 160 2.92 17.66 4.35
C SER A 160 3.47 16.24 4.34
N MET A 161 2.79 15.29 4.98
CA MET A 161 3.19 13.89 5.00
C MET A 161 3.13 13.28 3.60
N LYS A 162 2.02 13.48 2.89
CA LYS A 162 1.80 13.00 1.51
C LYS A 162 2.87 13.53 0.55
N GLU A 163 3.17 14.82 0.61
CA GLU A 163 4.20 15.44 -0.25
C GLU A 163 5.59 14.85 0.03
N LYS A 164 5.96 14.73 1.32
CA LYS A 164 7.24 14.13 1.73
C LYS A 164 7.33 12.69 1.26
N LEU A 165 6.31 11.87 1.50
CA LEU A 165 6.27 10.47 1.09
C LEU A 165 6.43 10.33 -0.43
N SER A 166 5.70 11.14 -1.22
CA SER A 166 5.76 11.11 -2.68
C SER A 166 7.17 11.41 -3.23
N LYS A 167 7.81 12.49 -2.76
CA LYS A 167 9.19 12.84 -3.16
C LYS A 167 10.18 11.72 -2.85
N LEU A 168 10.01 11.12 -1.68
CA LEU A 168 10.85 10.05 -1.17
C LEU A 168 10.68 8.76 -1.98
N MET A 169 9.45 8.33 -2.22
CA MET A 169 9.17 7.12 -3.01
C MET A 169 9.52 7.30 -4.49
N ALA A 170 9.37 8.50 -5.04
CA ALA A 170 9.86 8.82 -6.38
C ALA A 170 11.38 8.62 -6.49
N SER A 171 12.15 9.05 -5.48
CA SER A 171 13.61 8.87 -5.49
C SER A 171 14.03 7.40 -5.48
N VAL A 172 13.33 6.56 -4.69
CA VAL A 172 13.59 5.11 -4.62
C VAL A 172 13.19 4.41 -5.91
N ARG A 173 12.01 4.73 -6.45
CA ARG A 173 11.49 4.16 -7.70
C ARG A 173 12.27 4.62 -8.93
N ALA A 174 12.95 5.75 -8.88
CA ALA A 174 13.75 6.27 -9.97
C ALA A 174 15.11 5.56 -10.11
N ILE A 175 15.55 4.79 -9.12
CA ILE A 175 16.85 4.12 -9.16
C ILE A 175 16.88 3.11 -10.32
N ARG A 176 17.82 3.28 -11.24
CA ARG A 176 18.02 2.40 -12.40
C ARG A 176 19.45 1.88 -12.51
N SER A 177 20.43 2.60 -11.98
CA SER A 177 21.81 2.12 -11.91
C SER A 177 22.60 2.79 -10.78
N ILE A 178 23.78 2.27 -10.52
CA ILE A 178 24.76 2.83 -9.58
C ILE A 178 26.10 3.01 -10.28
N THR A 179 26.86 4.02 -9.88
CA THR A 179 28.25 4.21 -10.31
C THR A 179 29.16 3.69 -9.21
N ILE A 180 30.07 2.77 -9.56
CA ILE A 180 31.03 2.19 -8.62
C ILE A 180 32.41 2.79 -8.91
N GLY A 181 33.03 3.39 -7.89
CA GLY A 181 34.42 3.80 -7.92
C GLY A 181 35.29 2.66 -7.39
N VAL A 182 36.43 2.41 -8.04
CA VAL A 182 37.40 1.39 -7.64
C VAL A 182 38.78 2.03 -7.54
N ASN A 183 39.38 1.96 -6.36
CA ASN A 183 40.75 2.40 -6.11
C ASN A 183 41.73 1.28 -6.51
N LEU A 184 42.82 1.67 -7.15
CA LEU A 184 43.88 0.76 -7.59
C LEU A 184 45.20 1.05 -6.86
N ASP A 185 46.01 0.01 -6.64
CA ASP A 185 47.39 0.16 -6.17
C ASP A 185 48.35 0.52 -7.32
N ALA A 186 49.64 0.67 -6.99
CA ALA A 186 50.70 0.97 -7.96
C ALA A 186 50.91 -0.14 -9.01
N GLN A 187 50.35 -1.34 -8.79
CA GLN A 187 50.37 -2.48 -9.71
C GLN A 187 49.04 -2.67 -10.45
N LEU A 188 48.14 -1.67 -10.39
CA LEU A 188 46.82 -1.67 -11.03
C LEU A 188 45.87 -2.76 -10.49
N ARG A 189 46.04 -3.21 -9.25
CA ARG A 189 45.13 -4.15 -8.59
C ARG A 189 44.10 -3.40 -7.76
N SER A 190 42.86 -3.89 -7.76
CA SER A 190 41.78 -3.32 -6.95
C SER A 190 42.07 -3.44 -5.46
N VAL A 191 42.03 -2.31 -4.74
CA VAL A 191 42.23 -2.25 -3.27
C VAL A 191 40.90 -2.03 -2.56
N GLU A 192 40.06 -1.14 -3.09
CA GLU A 192 38.78 -0.74 -2.48
C GLU A 192 37.77 -0.40 -3.57
N ALA A 193 36.50 -0.73 -3.35
CA ALA A 193 35.42 -0.36 -4.24
C ALA A 193 34.22 0.16 -3.43
N GLY A 194 33.58 1.23 -3.93
CA GLY A 194 32.46 1.86 -3.26
C GLY A 194 31.46 2.47 -4.25
N VAL A 195 30.21 2.63 -3.81
CA VAL A 195 29.18 3.32 -4.60
C VAL A 195 29.41 4.83 -4.52
N VAL A 196 29.56 5.46 -5.67
CA VAL A 196 29.84 6.90 -5.81
C VAL A 196 28.55 7.68 -6.09
N SER A 197 27.67 7.14 -6.94
CA SER A 197 26.39 7.77 -7.26
C SER A 197 25.29 6.74 -7.52
N ILE A 198 24.04 7.20 -7.34
CA ILE A 198 22.83 6.49 -7.73
C ILE A 198 22.21 7.26 -8.87
N ASN A 199 21.84 6.57 -9.95
CA ASN A 199 21.40 7.20 -11.18
C ASN A 199 20.00 6.74 -11.57
N SER A 200 19.28 7.63 -12.27
CA SER A 200 17.95 7.37 -12.79
C SER A 200 17.93 6.78 -14.20
N GLN A 201 19.09 6.64 -14.83
CA GLN A 201 19.26 6.02 -16.15
C GLN A 201 20.07 4.72 -16.03
N PRO A 202 19.78 3.70 -16.84
CA PRO A 202 20.58 2.49 -16.88
C PRO A 202 21.90 2.74 -17.63
N PHE A 203 23.00 2.19 -17.13
CA PHE A 203 24.24 2.11 -17.91
C PHE A 203 24.05 1.14 -19.09
N ARG A 204 24.65 1.49 -20.23
CA ARG A 204 24.62 0.69 -21.46
C ARG A 204 26.03 0.19 -21.75
N SER A 205 26.17 -1.13 -21.88
CA SER A 205 27.38 -1.73 -22.44
C SER A 205 27.33 -1.53 -23.94
N GLY A 206 28.16 -0.63 -24.47
CA GLY A 206 28.30 -0.46 -25.91
C GLY A 206 28.99 -1.67 -26.51
N ASP A 207 28.41 -2.25 -27.55
CA ASP A 207 29.07 -3.31 -28.32
C ASP A 207 30.36 -2.73 -28.93
N LEU A 208 31.49 -3.43 -28.81
CA LEU A 208 32.78 -2.98 -29.33
C LEU A 208 32.72 -2.72 -30.85
N ILE A 209 31.86 -3.45 -31.55
CA ILE A 209 31.62 -3.32 -33.00
C ILE A 209 30.81 -2.05 -33.32
N ASP A 210 29.83 -1.70 -32.48
CA ASP A 210 29.00 -0.50 -32.66
C ASP A 210 29.80 0.79 -32.40
N ARG A 211 30.83 0.71 -31.54
CA ARG A 211 31.83 1.78 -31.33
C ARG A 211 32.75 2.03 -32.52
N LEU A 212 33.11 0.98 -33.26
CA LEU A 212 34.04 1.08 -34.37
C LEU A 212 33.34 1.63 -35.63
N LEU A 213 32.02 1.42 -35.74
CA LEU A 213 31.21 1.79 -36.90
C LEU A 213 30.50 3.15 -36.78
N ARG A 214 30.33 3.69 -35.57
CA ARG A 214 29.61 4.95 -35.34
C ARG A 214 30.57 6.03 -34.83
N LEU A 215 31.33 6.60 -35.76
CA LEU A 215 31.88 7.95 -35.62
C LEU A 215 30.69 8.91 -35.34
N ASP A 216 30.79 9.64 -34.23
CA ASP A 216 29.80 10.57 -33.68
C ASP A 216 28.50 10.00 -33.11
N VAL A 217 28.50 9.78 -31.78
CA VAL A 217 27.32 10.03 -30.95
C VAL A 217 27.78 10.50 -29.57
N SER A 218 27.44 11.75 -29.24
CA SER A 218 27.63 12.45 -27.95
C SER A 218 27.68 11.53 -26.72
N ASP A 219 28.67 11.75 -25.86
CA ASP A 219 28.84 11.09 -24.57
C ASP A 219 27.74 11.52 -23.61
N ASP A 220 26.78 10.62 -23.35
CA ASP A 220 25.71 10.82 -22.38
C ASP A 220 26.11 10.41 -20.96
N GLY A 221 27.39 10.01 -20.74
CA GLY A 221 27.93 9.65 -19.43
C GLY A 221 27.50 8.28 -18.90
N TYR A 222 26.65 7.55 -19.61
CA TYR A 222 26.09 6.25 -19.20
C TYR A 222 26.57 5.06 -20.05
N ARG A 223 27.69 5.21 -20.77
CA ARG A 223 28.29 4.14 -21.58
C ARG A 223 29.46 3.47 -20.85
N CYS A 224 29.33 2.18 -20.55
CA CYS A 224 30.41 1.41 -19.93
C CYS A 224 31.53 1.14 -20.93
N ILE A 225 32.78 1.52 -20.62
CA ILE A 225 33.94 1.27 -21.48
C ILE A 225 34.12 -0.23 -21.72
N THR A 226 34.07 -1.03 -20.65
CA THR A 226 34.12 -2.49 -20.68
C THR A 226 33.22 -3.01 -19.56
N PRO A 227 32.30 -3.96 -19.81
CA PRO A 227 31.50 -4.54 -18.75
C PRO A 227 32.35 -5.45 -17.86
N LEU A 228 32.10 -5.43 -16.55
CA LEU A 228 32.75 -6.35 -15.59
C LEU A 228 32.30 -7.80 -15.78
N MET A 229 31.11 -8.01 -16.35
CA MET A 229 30.58 -9.33 -16.71
C MET A 229 30.00 -9.32 -18.13
N PRO A 230 30.29 -10.34 -18.95
CA PRO A 230 29.75 -10.42 -20.30
C PRO A 230 28.23 -10.62 -20.30
N TYR A 231 27.58 -10.17 -21.37
CA TYR A 231 26.14 -10.36 -21.55
C TYR A 231 25.80 -11.85 -21.64
N GLY A 232 24.75 -12.31 -20.95
CA GLY A 232 24.33 -13.72 -20.96
C GLY A 232 25.16 -14.65 -20.05
N TYR A 233 25.96 -14.09 -19.13
CA TYR A 233 26.72 -14.89 -18.17
C TYR A 233 25.82 -15.68 -17.22
N ASN A 234 26.29 -16.85 -16.78
CA ASN A 234 25.55 -17.69 -15.85
C ASN A 234 25.50 -17.02 -14.46
N THR A 235 24.30 -16.68 -13.99
CA THR A 235 24.07 -16.06 -12.67
C THR A 235 24.48 -16.95 -11.50
N SER A 236 24.66 -18.26 -11.74
CA SER A 236 25.07 -19.24 -10.75
C SER A 236 26.60 -19.39 -10.63
N ASP A 237 27.38 -18.67 -11.44
CA ASP A 237 28.83 -18.70 -11.33
C ASP A 237 29.30 -18.04 -10.02
N PRO A 238 30.23 -18.67 -9.27
CA PRO A 238 30.77 -18.11 -8.02
C PRO A 238 31.23 -16.65 -8.10
N SER A 239 31.82 -16.23 -9.23
CA SER A 239 32.33 -14.87 -9.44
C SER A 239 31.18 -13.86 -9.60
N ALA A 240 30.11 -14.26 -10.29
CA ALA A 240 28.88 -13.47 -10.41
C ALA A 240 28.16 -13.32 -9.08
N VAL A 241 28.06 -14.41 -8.32
CA VAL A 241 27.45 -14.40 -6.99
C VAL A 241 28.21 -13.48 -6.05
N ALA A 242 29.55 -13.54 -6.04
CA ALA A 242 30.38 -12.68 -5.18
C ALA A 242 30.19 -11.19 -5.49
N LEU A 243 30.26 -10.79 -6.76
CA LEU A 243 30.07 -9.39 -7.16
C LEU A 243 28.66 -8.89 -6.81
N ASN A 244 27.63 -9.66 -7.17
CA ASN A 244 26.24 -9.30 -6.89
C ASN A 244 25.97 -9.19 -5.38
N SER A 245 26.54 -10.08 -4.57
CA SER A 245 26.40 -10.02 -3.11
C SER A 245 27.01 -8.74 -2.53
N GLY A 246 28.17 -8.32 -3.02
CA GLY A 246 28.82 -7.07 -2.60
C GLY A 246 28.02 -5.83 -3.01
N ILE A 247 27.52 -5.82 -4.24
CA ILE A 247 26.65 -4.75 -4.75
C ILE A 247 25.36 -4.66 -3.93
N ASN A 248 24.67 -5.79 -3.71
CA ASN A 248 23.44 -5.83 -2.92
C ASN A 248 23.65 -5.32 -1.50
N ARG A 249 24.77 -5.69 -0.86
CA ARG A 249 25.12 -5.19 0.48
C ARG A 249 25.35 -3.67 0.50
N ALA A 250 26.01 -3.11 -0.52
CA ALA A 250 26.21 -1.68 -0.64
C ALA A 250 24.87 -0.94 -0.85
N ILE A 251 24.02 -1.48 -1.74
CA ILE A 251 22.67 -0.99 -1.99
C ILE A 251 21.83 -1.02 -0.71
N ASP A 252 21.83 -2.13 0.03
CA ASP A 252 21.13 -2.27 1.31
C ASP A 252 21.60 -1.23 2.34
N THR A 253 22.90 -0.92 2.35
CA THR A 253 23.48 0.09 3.26
C THR A 253 22.98 1.49 2.90
N ILE A 254 22.94 1.83 1.61
CA ILE A 254 22.43 3.14 1.16
C ILE A 254 20.94 3.25 1.42
N PHE A 255 20.16 2.22 1.11
CA PHE A 255 18.73 2.19 1.43
C PHE A 255 18.52 2.30 2.92
N ARG A 256 19.25 1.55 3.76
CA ARG A 256 19.16 1.66 5.23
C ARG A 256 19.32 3.10 5.70
N SER A 257 20.31 3.82 5.19
CA SER A 257 20.55 5.23 5.57
C SER A 257 19.42 6.17 5.14
N SER A 258 18.81 5.93 3.98
CA SER A 258 17.70 6.73 3.45
C SER A 258 16.40 6.42 4.19
N VAL A 259 16.16 5.13 4.42
CA VAL A 259 14.98 4.55 5.07
C VAL A 259 14.94 4.89 6.56
N GLN A 260 16.09 4.94 7.25
CA GLN A 260 16.15 5.37 8.66
C GLN A 260 15.64 6.80 8.87
N LYS A 261 15.79 7.69 7.88
CA LYS A 261 15.28 9.07 7.96
C LYS A 261 13.74 9.11 7.98
N TRP A 262 13.06 8.08 7.47
CA TRP A 262 11.60 8.04 7.31
C TRP A 262 10.91 7.35 8.48
N ARG A 263 11.62 6.45 9.17
CA ARG A 263 11.14 5.68 10.32
C ARG A 263 10.34 6.51 11.35
N PRO A 264 10.79 7.71 11.80
CA PRO A 264 10.02 8.49 12.77
C PRO A 264 8.73 9.07 12.18
N LEU A 265 8.77 9.54 10.93
CA LEU A 265 7.61 10.11 10.24
C LEU A 265 6.54 9.01 10.04
N ILE A 266 6.96 7.86 9.52
CA ILE A 266 6.06 6.74 9.27
C ILE A 266 5.46 6.23 10.59
N ARG A 267 6.28 5.96 11.62
CA ARG A 267 5.77 5.46 12.91
C ARG A 267 4.74 6.38 13.56
N ARG A 268 4.97 7.70 13.52
CA ARG A 268 4.06 8.67 14.12
C ARG A 268 2.66 8.59 13.49
N TYR A 269 2.57 8.52 12.16
CA TYR A 269 1.26 8.51 11.49
C TYR A 269 0.55 7.16 11.52
N LEU A 270 1.28 6.05 11.35
CA LEU A 270 0.66 4.72 11.30
C LEU A 270 -0.05 4.36 12.62
N THR A 271 0.54 4.72 13.76
CA THR A 271 -0.03 4.42 15.09
C THR A 271 -1.30 5.20 15.38
N GLU A 272 -1.46 6.39 14.81
CA GLU A 272 -2.56 7.30 15.15
C GLU A 272 -3.77 7.20 14.22
N ASN A 273 -3.58 6.78 12.96
CA ASN A 273 -4.58 7.04 11.92
C ASN A 273 -4.95 5.86 11.01
N ILE A 274 -4.32 4.69 11.10
CA ILE A 274 -4.68 3.55 10.22
C ILE A 274 -5.82 2.69 10.78
N GLY A 275 -5.99 2.69 12.11
CA GLY A 275 -6.93 1.78 12.79
C GLY A 275 -8.36 1.87 12.30
N TYR A 276 -8.82 3.04 11.84
CA TYR A 276 -10.21 3.23 11.40
C TYR A 276 -10.50 2.50 10.07
N LEU A 277 -9.57 2.50 9.10
CA LEU A 277 -9.77 1.83 7.80
C LEU A 277 -9.93 0.32 7.97
N ARG A 278 -9.15 -0.28 8.89
CA ARG A 278 -9.25 -1.71 9.20
C ARG A 278 -10.64 -2.08 9.74
N GLY A 279 -11.21 -1.24 10.61
CA GLY A 279 -12.56 -1.45 11.13
C GLY A 279 -13.63 -1.31 10.06
N LEU A 280 -13.49 -0.31 9.17
CA LEU A 280 -14.43 -0.05 8.09
C LEU A 280 -14.48 -1.16 7.03
N ALA A 281 -13.40 -1.93 6.81
CA ALA A 281 -13.33 -2.91 5.73
C ALA A 281 -14.46 -3.95 5.80
N ASP A 282 -14.71 -4.52 6.98
CA ASP A 282 -15.76 -5.54 7.15
C ASP A 282 -17.16 -4.93 7.11
N GLU A 283 -17.30 -3.69 7.58
CA GLU A 283 -18.54 -2.94 7.53
C GLU A 283 -18.94 -2.59 6.09
N ILE A 284 -17.99 -2.12 5.29
CA ILE A 284 -18.18 -1.82 3.86
C ILE A 284 -18.54 -3.10 3.09
N ARG A 285 -17.86 -4.23 3.37
CA ARG A 285 -18.17 -5.52 2.72
C ARG A 285 -19.59 -5.99 2.94
N LEU A 286 -20.19 -5.69 4.09
CA LEU A 286 -21.57 -6.05 4.36
C LEU A 286 -22.57 -5.14 3.64
N LEU A 287 -22.19 -3.88 3.40
CA LEU A 287 -23.04 -2.86 2.78
C LEU A 287 -23.00 -2.89 1.24
N LEU A 288 -22.02 -3.55 0.63
CA LEU A 288 -21.88 -3.70 -0.82
C LEU A 288 -22.48 -5.00 -1.34
#